data_AF-A0A4V0WP36-F1
#
_entry.id   AF-A0A4V0WP36-F1
#
_cell.length_a   1.000
_cell.length_b   1.000
_cell.length_c   1.000
_cell.angle_alpha   90.00
_cell.angle_beta   90.00
_cell.angle_gamma   90.00
#
_symmetry.space_group_name_H-M   'P 1'
#
loop_
_entity.id
_entity.type
_entity.pdbx_description
1 polymer ?
#
loop_
_entity_poly.entity_id
_entity_poly.type
_entity_poly.pdbx_seq_one_letter_code
_entity_poly.pdbx_strand_id
1 'polypeptide(L)'
;MAKYKRGRPKKINDDVLRKLEYAFSYGLTDKEACVVADIAPSTLYKYCEQNPLFSERKEELKNQPIIKAKMNLVDALKAGDAKTSVWYLERKARGEFGNVQKIEHAGTIELPLHEKQEITERYYNELLSKQGIDLDDV
;
A
#
# COMPACT_ATOMS: atom_id res chain seq x y z
N MET A 1 -15.87 52.88 -34.08
CA MET A 1 -16.17 51.84 -33.05
C MET A 1 -15.25 50.65 -33.29
N ALA A 2 -14.31 50.38 -32.38
CA ALA A 2 -13.36 49.28 -32.53
C ALA A 2 -14.05 47.93 -32.29
N LYS A 3 -14.09 47.06 -33.32
CA LYS A 3 -14.59 45.69 -33.19
C LYS A 3 -13.56 44.84 -32.45
N TYR A 4 -13.84 44.47 -31.20
CA TYR A 4 -13.04 43.48 -30.49
C TYR A 4 -13.22 42.10 -31.13
N LYS A 5 -12.12 41.50 -31.62
CA LYS A 5 -12.06 40.09 -32.05
C LYS A 5 -12.35 39.18 -30.84
N ARG A 6 -13.62 38.85 -30.60
CA ARG A 6 -14.01 37.87 -29.58
C ARG A 6 -13.83 36.47 -30.18
N GLY A 7 -12.64 35.90 -30.04
CA GLY A 7 -12.43 34.47 -30.28
C GLY A 7 -13.29 33.62 -29.31
N ARG A 8 -13.58 32.36 -29.68
CA ARG A 8 -14.29 31.42 -28.79
C ARG A 8 -13.54 31.35 -27.45
N PRO A 9 -14.22 31.54 -26.30
CA PRO A 9 -13.56 31.48 -25.01
C PRO A 9 -12.88 30.13 -24.81
N LYS A 10 -11.64 30.15 -24.29
CA LYS A 10 -10.92 28.92 -23.92
C LYS A 10 -11.71 28.19 -22.85
N LYS A 11 -11.81 26.87 -22.98
CA LYS A 11 -12.52 26.02 -22.00
C LYS A 11 -11.87 26.06 -20.61
N ILE A 12 -10.56 26.24 -20.56
CA ILE A 12 -9.82 26.50 -19.33
C ILE A 12 -9.33 27.94 -19.38
N ASN A 13 -9.85 28.73 -18.46
CA ASN A 13 -9.45 30.11 -18.17
C ASN A 13 -8.86 30.16 -16.75
N ASP A 14 -8.41 31.33 -16.33
CA ASP A 14 -7.75 31.50 -15.03
C ASP A 14 -8.67 31.16 -13.85
N ASP A 15 -9.99 31.35 -13.96
CA ASP A 15 -10.93 30.98 -12.91
C ASP A 15 -11.05 29.45 -12.76
N VAL A 16 -11.13 28.73 -13.88
CA VAL A 16 -11.14 27.26 -13.90
C VAL A 16 -9.81 26.72 -13.35
N LEU A 17 -8.67 27.33 -13.71
CA LEU A 17 -7.37 26.95 -13.15
C LEU A 17 -7.33 27.11 -11.64
N ARG A 18 -7.78 28.25 -11.12
CA ARG A 18 -7.83 28.50 -9.67
C ARG A 18 -8.72 27.49 -8.96
N LYS A 19 -9.87 27.13 -9.53
CA LYS A 19 -10.77 26.10 -8.98
C LYS A 19 -10.12 24.72 -8.96
N LEU A 20 -9.41 24.36 -10.03
CA LEU A 20 -8.67 23.10 -10.10
C LEU A 20 -7.53 23.06 -9.06
N GLU A 21 -6.70 24.10 -8.99
CA GLU A 21 -5.61 24.18 -8.01
C GLU A 21 -6.13 24.15 -6.57
N TYR A 22 -7.24 24.86 -6.30
CA TYR A 22 -7.93 24.78 -5.04
C TYR A 22 -8.42 23.36 -4.73
N ALA A 23 -9.07 22.69 -5.67
CA ALA A 23 -9.51 21.30 -5.45
C ALA A 23 -8.32 20.37 -5.18
N PHE A 24 -7.25 20.47 -5.97
CA PHE A 24 -6.06 19.64 -5.80
C PHE A 24 -5.34 19.91 -4.47
N SER A 25 -5.29 21.15 -3.98
CA SER A 25 -4.68 21.45 -2.66
C SER A 25 -5.41 20.78 -1.49
N TYR A 26 -6.67 20.39 -1.69
CA TYR A 26 -7.45 19.59 -0.73
C TYR A 26 -7.32 18.07 -0.96
N GLY A 27 -6.47 17.63 -1.89
CA GLY A 27 -6.22 16.22 -2.17
C GLY A 27 -7.27 15.54 -3.04
N LEU A 28 -8.13 16.31 -3.71
CA LEU A 28 -9.16 15.75 -4.58
C LEU A 28 -8.55 15.06 -5.80
N THR A 29 -9.24 14.02 -6.27
CA THR A 29 -8.92 13.32 -7.52
C THR A 29 -9.22 14.20 -8.74
N ASP A 30 -8.65 13.84 -9.90
CA ASP A 30 -8.88 14.57 -11.15
C ASP A 30 -10.38 14.68 -11.51
N LYS A 31 -11.17 13.65 -11.23
CA LYS A 31 -12.61 13.65 -11.49
C LYS A 31 -13.35 14.61 -10.56
N GLU A 32 -13.02 14.61 -9.27
CA GLU A 32 -13.64 15.51 -8.29
C GLU A 32 -13.26 16.96 -8.56
N ALA A 33 -11.99 17.23 -8.89
CA ALA A 33 -11.54 18.56 -9.27
C ALA A 33 -12.25 19.06 -10.53
N CYS A 34 -12.50 18.19 -11.51
CA CYS A 34 -13.29 18.52 -12.70
C CYS A 34 -14.74 18.88 -12.35
N VAL A 35 -15.36 18.20 -11.37
CA VAL A 35 -16.71 18.55 -10.88
C VAL A 35 -16.70 19.94 -10.22
N VAL A 36 -15.71 20.24 -9.37
CA VAL A 36 -15.57 21.55 -8.72
C VAL A 36 -15.35 22.68 -9.73
N ALA A 37 -14.57 22.41 -10.77
CA ALA A 37 -14.23 23.38 -11.81
C ALA A 37 -15.26 23.45 -12.96
N ASP A 38 -16.31 22.62 -12.92
CA ASP A 38 -17.35 22.50 -13.95
C ASP A 38 -16.77 22.25 -15.37
N ILE A 39 -15.85 21.29 -15.46
CA ILE A 39 -15.27 20.86 -16.74
C ILE A 39 -15.33 19.35 -16.91
N ALA A 40 -15.30 18.89 -18.15
CA ALA A 40 -15.15 17.46 -18.43
C ALA A 40 -13.70 16.99 -18.18
N PRO A 41 -13.47 15.76 -17.66
CA PRO A 41 -12.12 15.21 -17.48
C PRO A 41 -11.26 15.20 -18.74
N SER A 42 -11.88 14.97 -19.91
CA SER A 42 -11.19 15.04 -21.21
C SER A 42 -10.63 16.43 -21.52
N THR A 43 -11.23 17.49 -20.97
CA THR A 43 -10.71 18.87 -21.11
C THR A 43 -9.48 19.07 -20.23
N LEU A 44 -9.50 18.54 -19.00
CA LEU A 44 -8.35 18.57 -18.08
C LEU A 44 -7.16 17.80 -18.66
N TYR A 45 -7.37 16.58 -19.17
CA TYR A 45 -6.27 15.77 -19.71
C TYR A 45 -5.61 16.41 -20.92
N LYS A 46 -6.39 16.94 -21.87
CA LYS A 46 -5.86 17.71 -23.01
C LYS A 46 -5.06 18.92 -22.56
N TYR A 47 -5.47 19.57 -21.48
CA TYR A 47 -4.72 20.71 -20.95
C TYR A 47 -3.41 20.28 -20.29
N CYS A 48 -3.40 19.15 -19.58
CA CYS A 48 -2.17 18.58 -19.01
C CYS A 48 -1.17 18.18 -20.09
N GLU A 49 -1.64 17.56 -21.19
CA GLU A 49 -0.80 17.23 -22.36
C GLU A 49 -0.12 18.47 -22.96
N GLN A 50 -0.82 19.60 -23.00
CA GLN A 50 -0.31 20.87 -23.52
C GLN A 50 0.51 21.67 -22.49
N ASN A 51 0.36 21.36 -21.20
CA ASN A 51 0.99 22.09 -20.10
C ASN A 51 1.57 21.09 -19.07
N PRO A 52 2.71 20.44 -19.37
CA PRO A 52 3.31 19.43 -18.49
C PRO A 52 3.60 19.94 -17.06
N LEU A 53 4.03 21.21 -16.92
CA LEU A 53 4.27 21.84 -15.63
C LEU A 53 3.01 21.89 -14.74
N PHE A 54 1.84 22.07 -15.34
CA PHE A 54 0.57 22.01 -14.60
C PHE A 54 0.27 20.58 -14.13
N SER A 55 0.61 19.58 -14.95
CA SER A 55 0.45 18.16 -14.58
C SER A 55 1.32 17.78 -13.39
N GLU A 56 2.56 18.27 -13.32
CA GLU A 56 3.41 18.08 -12.13
C GLU A 56 2.84 18.84 -10.93
N ARG A 57 2.47 20.10 -11.13
CA ARG A 57 1.93 20.96 -10.07
C ARG A 57 0.67 20.39 -9.42
N LYS A 58 -0.26 19.81 -10.19
CA LYS A 58 -1.47 19.20 -9.60
C LYS A 58 -1.14 18.03 -8.67
N GLU A 59 -0.13 17.23 -9.00
CA GLU A 59 0.27 16.09 -8.16
C GLU A 59 0.98 16.57 -6.89
N GLU A 60 1.77 17.63 -6.96
CA GLU A 60 2.30 18.30 -5.77
C GLU A 60 1.20 18.82 -4.86
N LEU A 61 0.19 19.49 -5.43
CA LEU A 61 -0.92 20.08 -4.69
C LEU A 61 -1.71 19.00 -3.94
N LYS A 62 -1.94 17.83 -4.55
CA LYS A 62 -2.62 16.69 -3.89
C LYS A 62 -1.92 16.20 -2.62
N ASN A 63 -0.63 16.46 -2.46
CA ASN A 63 0.10 16.10 -1.26
C ASN A 63 -0.09 17.10 -0.11
N GLN A 64 -0.69 18.28 -0.34
CA GLN A 64 -0.86 19.29 0.70
C GLN A 64 -1.63 18.82 1.94
N PRO A 65 -2.72 18.05 1.86
CA PRO A 65 -3.41 17.57 3.06
C PRO A 65 -2.52 16.66 3.91
N ILE A 66 -1.70 15.81 3.27
CA ILE A 66 -0.74 14.95 3.95
C ILE A 66 0.33 15.81 4.64
N ILE A 67 0.86 16.83 3.95
CA ILE A 67 1.82 17.78 4.54
C ILE A 67 1.19 18.49 5.73
N LYS A 68 -0.04 18.98 5.59
CA LYS A 68 -0.77 19.66 6.66
C LYS A 68 -1.00 18.74 7.86
N ALA A 69 -1.38 17.49 7.64
CA ALA A 69 -1.52 16.49 8.69
C ALA A 69 -0.19 16.23 9.42
N LYS A 70 0.94 16.14 8.69
CA LYS A 70 2.28 16.03 9.29
C LYS A 70 2.62 17.24 10.16
N MET A 71 2.30 18.46 9.70
CA MET A 71 2.54 19.67 10.49
C MET A 71 1.70 19.68 11.76
N ASN A 72 0.39 19.38 11.65
CA ASN A 72 -0.50 19.30 12.81
C ASN A 72 0.00 18.27 13.83
N LEU A 73 0.50 17.12 13.36
CA LEU A 73 1.09 16.09 14.21
C LEU A 73 2.31 16.64 14.97
N VAL A 74 3.23 17.31 14.28
CA VAL A 74 4.42 17.92 14.90
C VAL A 74 4.04 19.00 15.91
N ASP A 75 3.01 19.79 15.62
CA ASP A 75 2.54 20.83 16.53
C ASP A 75 1.90 20.23 17.79
N ALA A 76 1.15 19.13 17.68
CA ALA A 76 0.65 18.38 18.84
C ALA A 76 1.78 17.79 19.69
N LEU A 77 2.86 17.30 19.06
CA LEU A 77 4.06 16.84 19.78
C LEU A 77 4.74 17.99 20.54
N LYS A 78 4.86 19.17 19.91
CA LYS A 78 5.42 20.37 20.56
C LYS A 78 4.56 20.85 21.73
N ALA A 79 3.24 20.69 21.64
CA ALA A 79 2.32 21.00 22.72
C ALA A 79 2.40 20.00 23.89
N GLY A 80 3.16 18.91 23.75
CA GLY A 80 3.35 17.91 24.80
C GLY A 80 2.23 16.87 24.88
N ASP A 81 1.48 16.62 23.81
CA ASP A 81 0.50 15.54 23.81
C ASP A 81 1.21 14.18 23.90
N ALA A 82 1.17 13.60 25.10
CA ALA A 82 1.76 12.30 25.40
C ALA A 82 1.16 11.17 24.55
N LYS A 83 -0.15 11.20 24.29
CA LYS A 83 -0.82 10.15 23.51
C LYS A 83 -0.34 10.16 22.07
N THR A 84 -0.24 11.35 21.49
CA THR A 84 0.28 11.52 20.12
C THR A 84 1.75 11.16 20.04
N SER A 85 2.54 11.46 21.08
CA SER A 85 3.95 11.10 21.18
C SER A 85 4.17 9.58 21.18
N VAL A 86 3.42 8.85 22.02
CA VAL A 86 3.46 7.38 22.05
C VAL A 86 3.04 6.80 20.70
N TRP A 87 1.91 7.26 20.15
CA TRP A 87 1.41 6.78 18.84
C TRP A 87 2.41 7.00 17.70
N TYR A 88 3.15 8.11 17.72
CA TYR A 88 4.19 8.42 16.74
C TYR A 88 5.39 7.48 16.89
N LEU A 89 5.86 7.24 18.12
CA LEU A 89 6.97 6.32 18.42
C LEU A 89 6.65 4.89 18.00
N GLU A 90 5.45 4.39 18.31
CA GLU A 90 5.00 3.05 17.90
C GLU A 90 5.11 2.82 16.38
N ARG A 91 4.91 3.88 15.57
CA ARG A 91 4.90 3.82 14.11
C ARG A 91 6.26 4.11 13.47
N LYS A 92 7.02 5.06 14.01
CA LYS A 92 8.31 5.48 13.45
C LYS A 92 9.51 4.76 14.06
N ALA A 93 9.42 4.35 15.31
CA ALA A 93 10.41 3.57 16.04
C ALA A 93 9.82 2.21 16.47
N ARG A 94 9.15 1.53 15.53
CA ARG A 94 8.45 0.26 15.78
C ARG A 94 9.35 -0.84 16.36
N GLY A 95 10.66 -0.81 16.09
CA GLY A 95 11.60 -1.79 16.67
C GLY A 95 11.74 -1.67 18.18
N GLU A 96 11.65 -0.45 18.72
CA GLU A 96 11.82 -0.17 20.15
C GLU A 96 10.48 -0.06 20.89
N PHE A 97 9.48 0.53 20.22
CA PHE A 97 8.19 0.88 20.83
C PHE A 97 7.00 0.17 20.17
N GLY A 98 7.23 -0.70 19.19
CA GLY A 98 6.16 -1.45 18.56
C GLY A 98 5.64 -2.56 19.48
N ASN A 99 4.35 -2.86 19.39
CA ASN A 99 3.77 -4.00 20.09
C ASN A 99 4.39 -5.32 19.59
N VAL A 100 5.10 -6.00 20.47
CA VAL A 100 5.59 -7.36 20.24
C VAL A 100 4.53 -8.33 20.77
N GLN A 101 3.90 -9.07 19.85
CA GLN A 101 3.00 -10.16 20.23
C GLN A 101 3.84 -11.42 20.47
N LYS A 102 3.76 -11.98 21.67
CA LYS A 102 4.23 -13.35 21.93
C LYS A 102 3.10 -14.30 21.53
N ILE A 103 3.32 -15.06 20.46
CA ILE A 103 2.38 -16.05 19.96
C ILE A 103 2.93 -17.41 20.33
N GLU A 104 2.24 -18.13 21.21
CA GLU A 104 2.54 -19.52 21.53
C GLU A 104 1.69 -20.42 20.62
N HIS A 105 2.35 -21.31 19.87
CA HIS A 105 1.67 -22.31 19.05
C HIS A 105 1.80 -23.67 19.75
N ALA A 106 0.65 -24.29 20.06
CA ALA A 106 0.57 -25.70 20.41
C ALA A 106 -0.08 -26.44 19.24
N GLY A 107 0.68 -27.34 18.61
CA GLY A 107 0.20 -28.21 17.54
C GLY A 107 0.74 -29.61 17.72
N THR A 108 -0.10 -30.62 17.50
CA THR A 108 0.33 -32.02 17.44
C THR A 108 0.86 -32.28 16.04
N ILE A 109 2.14 -32.63 15.93
CA ILE A 109 2.73 -33.05 14.65
C ILE A 109 2.43 -34.54 14.48
N GLU A 110 1.50 -34.88 13.59
CA GLU A 110 1.35 -36.26 13.12
C GLU A 110 2.45 -36.54 12.09
N LEU A 111 3.49 -37.26 12.52
CA LEU A 111 4.53 -37.76 11.62
C LEU A 111 4.01 -39.02 10.90
N PRO A 112 3.91 -39.05 9.57
CA PRO A 112 3.59 -40.29 8.86
C PRO A 112 4.75 -41.28 9.03
N LEU A 113 4.50 -42.37 9.77
CA LEU A 113 5.35 -43.55 9.81
C LEU A 113 5.24 -44.28 8.47
N HIS A 114 5.99 -43.86 7.44
CA HIS A 114 5.90 -44.54 6.14
C HIS A 114 7.24 -44.84 5.47
N GLU A 115 8.22 -45.31 6.25
CA GLU A 115 9.45 -45.89 5.66
C GLU A 115 10.15 -46.92 6.55
N LYS A 116 9.81 -47.01 7.85
CA LYS A 116 10.47 -47.96 8.76
C LYS A 116 10.00 -49.42 8.58
N GLN A 117 8.82 -49.66 8.02
CA GLN A 117 8.28 -51.02 7.89
C GLN A 117 8.97 -51.78 6.74
N GLU A 118 9.09 -51.17 5.57
CA GLU A 118 9.71 -51.82 4.40
C GLU A 118 11.21 -52.10 4.58
N ILE A 119 11.93 -51.21 5.28
CA ILE A 119 13.37 -51.40 5.54
C ILE A 119 13.60 -52.56 6.52
N THR A 120 12.73 -52.70 7.53
CA THR A 120 12.85 -53.76 8.53
C THR A 120 12.50 -55.12 7.92
N GLU A 121 11.45 -55.19 7.09
CA GLU A 121 11.07 -56.41 6.36
C GLU A 121 12.15 -56.84 5.35
N ARG A 122 12.74 -55.89 4.60
CA ARG A 122 13.86 -56.20 3.69
C ARG A 122 15.07 -56.76 4.42
N TYR A 123 15.45 -56.16 5.54
CA TYR A 123 16.61 -56.61 6.32
C TYR A 123 16.38 -58.00 6.94
N TYR A 124 15.17 -58.27 7.43
CA TYR A 124 14.80 -59.58 7.99
C TYR A 124 14.81 -60.67 6.91
N ASN A 125 14.24 -60.40 5.73
CA ASN A 125 14.25 -61.32 4.60
C ASN A 125 15.68 -61.58 4.06
N GLU A 126 16.55 -60.57 4.06
CA GLU A 126 17.95 -60.74 3.64
C GLU A 126 18.76 -61.56 4.66
N LEU A 127 18.48 -61.42 5.96
CA LEU A 127 19.09 -62.23 7.03
C LEU A 127 18.66 -63.70 6.97
N LEU A 128 17.37 -63.98 6.79
CA LEU A 128 16.83 -65.33 6.66
C LEU A 128 17.44 -66.08 5.46
N SER A 129 17.56 -65.40 4.31
CA SER A 129 18.20 -65.96 3.12
C SER A 129 19.69 -66.30 3.34
N LYS A 130 20.42 -65.48 4.10
CA LYS A 130 21.84 -65.74 4.42
C LYS A 130 22.06 -66.88 5.41
N GLN A 131 21.06 -67.20 6.24
CA GLN A 131 21.12 -68.32 7.20
C GLN A 131 20.57 -69.63 6.64
N GLY A 132 20.05 -69.65 5.41
CA GLY A 132 19.58 -70.85 4.73
C GLY A 132 18.27 -71.43 5.29
N ILE A 133 17.45 -70.59 5.93
CA ILE A 133 16.13 -70.97 6.46
C ILE A 133 15.09 -70.51 5.43
N ASP A 134 14.30 -71.46 4.91
CA ASP A 134 13.22 -71.16 3.97
C ASP A 134 11.98 -70.67 4.73
N LEU A 135 11.26 -69.70 4.16
CA LEU A 135 10.14 -69.03 4.83
C LEU A 135 8.90 -69.93 5.03
N ASP A 136 8.88 -71.10 4.41
CA ASP A 136 7.76 -72.05 4.47
C ASP A 136 7.84 -73.04 5.66
N ASP A 137 8.91 -72.98 6.48
CA ASP A 137 9.14 -73.87 7.64
C ASP A 137 8.80 -73.23 9.02
N VAL A 138 8.16 -72.04 9.06
CA VAL A 138 7.67 -71.37 10.29
C VAL A 138 6.17 -71.10 10.23
#